data_AF-A0A9W8MQT1-F1
#
_entry.id   AF-A0A9W8MQT1-F1
#
_cell.length_a   1.000
_cell.length_b   1.000
_cell.length_c   1.000
_cell.angle_alpha   90.00
_cell.angle_beta   90.00
_cell.angle_gamma   90.00
#
_symmetry.space_group_name_H-M   'P 1'
#
loop_
_entity.id
_entity.type
_entity.pdbx_description
1 polymer ?
#
loop_
_entity_poly.entity_id
_entity_poly.type
_entity_poly.pdbx_seq_one_letter_code
_entity_poly.pdbx_strand_id
1 'polypeptide(L)'
;MFHRPRPDAGGPHEKCAKNPTPTKSSPTGQFASRLVTAVLTGTEDGQVDVSAYQVSEQAVAMVEADMIEASVEAGIVRVKEEDRTNDSARYVPDVFFSYKNEYGLEVKKSAKPCFPVEYLLVNVTHGFPQTPAPLFRSAAFSIENRPGLEDQTVDNTMATLNRLEAPSLPAGSESYKKLELAKWLSDWHLVAFLETTQLFSVDDIKLLMRTRAGRRS
;
A
#
# COMPACT_ATOMS: atom_id res chain seq x y z
N MET A 1 9.63 18.56 -7.17
CA MET A 1 8.79 19.07 -6.05
C MET A 1 8.20 17.85 -5.35
N PHE A 2 8.83 17.38 -4.27
CA PHE A 2 8.36 16.19 -3.55
C PHE A 2 7.01 16.50 -2.89
N HIS A 3 5.97 15.80 -3.30
CA HIS A 3 4.65 15.88 -2.69
C HIS A 3 4.77 15.37 -1.26
N ARG A 4 4.66 16.25 -0.25
CA ARG A 4 4.57 15.80 1.14
C ARG A 4 3.27 15.00 1.29
N PRO A 5 3.29 13.80 1.89
CA PRO A 5 2.06 13.10 2.20
C PRO A 5 1.16 13.98 3.09
N ARG A 6 -0.16 13.83 2.94
CA ARG A 6 -1.12 14.57 3.77
C ARG A 6 -0.83 14.30 5.27
N PRO A 7 -0.99 15.29 6.17
CA PRO A 7 -0.66 15.15 7.59
C PRO A 7 -1.41 14.02 8.31
N ASP A 8 -2.55 13.61 7.78
CA ASP A 8 -3.47 12.59 8.32
C ASP A 8 -3.23 11.18 7.77
N ALA A 9 -2.38 11.02 6.74
CA ALA A 9 -2.24 9.75 6.02
C ALA A 9 -1.36 8.70 6.74
N GLY A 10 -0.70 9.08 7.84
CA GLY A 10 0.22 8.25 8.62
C GLY A 10 1.48 7.80 7.85
N GLY A 11 2.61 7.75 8.54
CA GLY A 11 3.86 7.27 7.94
C GLY A 11 3.84 5.77 7.63
N PRO A 12 4.76 5.25 6.78
CA PRO A 12 4.88 3.81 6.54
C PRO A 12 5.00 2.98 7.83
N HIS A 13 5.74 3.47 8.82
CA HIS A 13 5.89 2.84 10.13
C HIS A 13 4.55 2.70 10.86
N GLU A 14 3.71 3.73 10.85
CA GLU A 14 2.40 3.74 11.50
C GLU A 14 1.43 2.79 10.81
N LYS A 15 1.51 2.70 9.47
CA LYS A 15 0.74 1.72 8.70
C LYS A 15 1.18 0.30 9.01
N CYS A 16 2.48 0.04 9.15
CA CYS A 16 3.00 -1.26 9.56
C CYS A 16 2.50 -1.66 10.96
N ALA A 17 2.57 -0.75 11.94
CA ALA A 17 2.07 -0.95 13.30
C ALA A 17 0.57 -1.31 13.34
N LYS A 18 -0.25 -0.65 12.49
CA LYS A 18 -1.69 -0.93 12.37
C LYS A 18 -2.02 -2.23 11.62
N ASN A 19 -1.04 -2.86 10.96
CA ASN A 19 -1.24 -4.07 10.15
C ASN A 19 -0.25 -5.19 10.51
N PRO A 20 -0.29 -5.70 11.75
CA PRO A 20 0.62 -6.76 12.19
C PRO A 20 0.28 -8.11 11.55
N THR A 21 1.30 -8.94 11.31
CA THR A 21 1.13 -10.25 10.67
C THR A 21 0.89 -11.32 11.74
N PRO A 22 -0.21 -12.09 11.67
CA PRO A 22 -0.45 -13.19 12.60
C PRO A 22 0.55 -14.32 12.37
N THR A 23 1.16 -14.82 13.45
CA THR A 23 2.08 -15.95 13.41
C THR A 23 2.08 -16.74 14.71
N LYS A 24 2.20 -18.06 14.61
CA LYS A 24 2.32 -18.96 15.77
C LYS A 24 3.73 -18.96 16.38
N SER A 25 4.71 -18.44 15.64
CA SER A 25 6.12 -18.42 16.06
C SER A 25 6.47 -17.23 16.94
N SER A 26 5.52 -16.33 17.21
CA SER A 26 5.70 -15.19 18.12
C SER A 26 4.93 -15.43 19.42
N PRO A 27 5.50 -15.10 20.60
CA PRO A 27 4.79 -15.17 21.88
C PRO A 27 3.52 -14.32 21.93
N THR A 28 3.49 -13.20 21.20
CA THR A 28 2.31 -12.31 21.12
C THR A 28 1.28 -12.75 20.08
N GLY A 29 1.55 -13.83 19.34
CA GLY A 29 0.71 -14.30 18.24
C GLY A 29 0.82 -13.46 16.96
N GLN A 30 1.65 -12.41 16.96
CA GLN A 30 1.86 -11.49 15.85
C GLN A 30 3.34 -11.09 15.75
N PHE A 31 3.83 -10.83 14.55
CA PHE A 31 5.21 -10.37 14.34
C PHE A 31 5.33 -9.62 13.03
N ALA A 32 5.90 -8.41 13.07
CA ALA A 32 6.14 -7.57 11.90
C ALA A 32 4.90 -7.30 11.04
N SER A 33 5.11 -6.64 9.91
CA SER A 33 4.07 -6.35 8.92
C SER A 33 4.48 -6.80 7.53
N ARG A 34 3.53 -7.34 6.76
CA ARG A 34 3.68 -7.61 5.32
C ARG A 34 3.37 -6.41 4.45
N LEU A 35 3.07 -5.25 5.07
CA LEU A 35 2.82 -4.03 4.33
C LEU A 35 4.09 -3.57 3.62
N VAL A 36 3.94 -3.26 2.34
CA VAL A 36 5.01 -2.76 1.47
C VAL A 36 4.75 -1.30 1.12
N THR A 37 5.81 -0.53 0.99
CA THR A 37 5.77 0.86 0.51
C THR A 37 6.45 0.92 -0.84
N ALA A 38 5.70 1.31 -1.87
CA ALA A 38 6.25 1.54 -3.21
C ALA A 38 6.34 3.05 -3.48
N VAL A 39 7.48 3.48 -4.01
CA VAL A 39 7.78 4.85 -4.42
C VAL A 39 7.97 4.85 -5.92
N LEU A 40 7.15 5.62 -6.64
CA LEU A 40 7.31 5.84 -8.08
C LEU A 40 8.18 7.08 -8.27
N THR A 41 9.33 6.93 -8.92
CA THR A 41 10.30 8.01 -9.13
C THR A 41 10.96 7.92 -10.50
N GLY A 42 11.64 9.00 -10.90
CA GLY A 42 12.47 9.02 -12.11
C GLY A 42 13.78 8.25 -11.92
N THR A 43 14.21 7.51 -12.94
CA THR A 43 15.56 6.94 -13.03
C THR A 43 16.57 7.99 -13.50
N GLU A 44 17.87 7.67 -13.42
CA GLU A 44 18.94 8.52 -13.96
C GLU A 44 18.76 8.80 -15.46
N ASP A 45 18.18 7.86 -16.20
CA ASP A 45 17.85 7.99 -17.62
C ASP A 45 16.54 8.75 -17.89
N GLY A 46 15.87 9.26 -16.85
CA GLY A 46 14.61 9.99 -16.95
C GLY A 46 13.37 9.12 -17.20
N GLN A 47 13.48 7.80 -17.07
CA GLN A 47 12.33 6.88 -17.13
C GLN A 47 11.60 6.86 -15.78
N VAL A 48 10.37 6.34 -15.76
CA VAL A 48 9.64 6.12 -14.49
C VAL A 48 9.91 4.69 -14.01
N ASP A 49 10.34 4.56 -12.76
CA ASP A 49 10.59 3.28 -12.11
C ASP A 49 9.97 3.20 -10.72
N VAL A 50 9.80 1.97 -10.23
CA VAL A 50 9.22 1.66 -8.93
C VAL A 50 10.32 1.20 -7.99
N SER A 51 10.45 1.82 -6.84
CA SER A 51 11.28 1.31 -5.75
C SER A 51 10.39 0.83 -4.61
N ALA A 52 10.55 -0.41 -4.17
CA ALA A 52 9.74 -1.01 -3.12
C ALA A 52 10.56 -1.26 -1.85
N TYR A 53 9.98 -0.90 -0.71
CA TYR A 53 10.62 -0.95 0.59
C TYR A 53 9.68 -1.54 1.65
N GLN A 54 10.26 -2.14 2.68
CA GLN A 54 9.62 -2.43 3.95
C GLN A 54 10.36 -1.71 5.07
N VAL A 55 9.60 -1.34 6.09
CA VAL A 55 10.15 -0.76 7.32
C VAL A 55 10.58 -1.90 8.23
N SER A 56 11.77 -1.83 8.82
CA SER A 56 12.25 -2.85 9.74
C SER A 56 11.44 -2.86 11.03
N GLU A 57 11.33 -4.02 11.69
CA GLU A 57 10.60 -4.12 12.96
C GLU A 57 11.21 -3.23 14.05
N GLN A 58 12.54 -3.09 14.03
CA GLN A 58 13.24 -2.19 14.93
C GLN A 58 12.82 -0.73 14.71
N ALA A 59 12.62 -0.31 13.46
CA ALA A 59 12.16 1.03 13.15
C ALA A 59 10.73 1.27 13.63
N VAL A 60 9.83 0.29 13.45
CA VAL A 60 8.45 0.39 13.97
C VAL A 60 8.49 0.53 15.50
N ALA A 61 9.22 -0.34 16.19
CA ALA A 61 9.36 -0.30 17.64
C ALA A 61 9.97 1.02 18.15
N MET A 62 10.98 1.57 17.45
CA MET A 62 11.58 2.85 17.83
C MET A 62 10.62 4.03 17.65
N VAL A 63 9.73 4.00 16.65
CA VAL A 63 8.70 5.04 16.50
C VAL A 63 7.58 4.88 17.53
N GLU A 64 7.14 3.65 17.81
CA GLU A 64 6.12 3.38 18.83
C GLU A 64 6.60 3.75 20.24
N ALA A 65 7.87 3.48 20.53
CA ALA A 65 8.53 3.92 21.76
C ALA A 65 8.91 5.41 21.75
N ASP A 66 8.54 6.14 20.70
CA ASP A 66 8.74 7.59 20.55
C ASP A 66 10.23 8.00 20.68
N MET A 67 11.15 7.14 20.25
CA MET A 67 12.60 7.29 20.42
C MET A 67 13.29 8.08 19.29
N ILE A 68 12.67 8.14 18.11
CA ILE A 68 13.26 8.75 16.92
C ILE A 68 12.33 9.79 16.28
N GLU A 69 12.90 10.75 15.57
CA GLU A 69 12.18 11.76 14.79
C GLU A 69 12.86 12.06 13.46
N ALA A 70 12.08 12.64 12.55
CA ALA A 70 12.60 13.11 11.27
C ALA A 70 13.63 14.23 11.48
N SER A 71 14.74 14.15 10.74
CA SER A 71 15.71 15.24 10.66
C SER A 71 15.31 16.26 9.59
N VAL A 72 16.06 17.37 9.54
CA VAL A 72 15.99 18.35 8.44
C VAL A 72 16.51 17.75 7.13
N GLU A 73 17.46 16.81 7.23
CA GLU A 73 18.03 16.07 6.12
C GLU A 73 17.31 14.73 5.95
N ALA A 74 16.74 14.48 4.76
CA ALA A 74 15.89 13.32 4.52
C ALA A 74 16.60 11.96 4.68
N GLY A 75 17.93 11.90 4.49
CA GLY A 75 18.73 10.69 4.64
C GLY A 75 19.08 10.34 6.09
N ILE A 76 18.72 11.20 7.04
CA ILE A 76 19.15 11.10 8.44
C ILE A 76 17.93 11.09 9.37
N VAL A 77 17.99 10.24 10.38
CA VAL A 77 17.01 10.19 11.48
C VAL A 77 17.69 10.68 12.76
N ARG A 78 16.95 11.45 13.56
CA ARG A 78 17.42 11.92 14.86
C ARG A 78 16.92 10.99 15.97
N VAL A 79 17.79 10.73 16.94
CA VAL A 79 17.44 10.09 18.19
C VAL A 79 17.04 11.20 19.16
N LYS A 80 15.84 11.08 19.74
CA LYS A 80 15.30 12.05 20.69
C LYS A 80 16.13 12.03 21.98
N GLU A 81 16.24 13.19 22.62
CA GLU A 81 16.87 13.29 23.94
C GLU A 81 15.96 12.68 25.01
N GLU A 82 16.56 12.21 26.10
CA GLU A 82 15.81 11.79 27.28
C GLU A 82 15.13 13.01 27.90
N ASP A 83 13.81 12.96 28.02
CA ASP A 83 13.05 13.94 28.79
C ASP A 83 12.71 13.32 30.15
N ARG A 84 13.22 13.93 31.22
CA ARG A 84 13.00 13.49 32.61
C ARG A 84 12.04 14.42 33.37
N THR A 85 11.32 15.28 32.67
CA THR A 85 10.27 16.10 33.29
C THR A 85 9.06 15.24 33.68
N ASN A 86 8.44 15.54 34.83
CA ASN A 86 7.42 14.69 35.49
C ASN A 86 6.16 14.44 34.64
N ASP A 87 5.88 15.25 33.61
CA ASP A 87 4.69 15.13 32.75
C ASP A 87 4.96 14.37 31.43
N SER A 88 6.21 14.13 31.05
CA SER A 88 6.58 13.42 29.80
C SER A 88 7.89 12.64 29.92
N ALA A 89 7.94 11.70 30.87
CA ALA A 89 9.10 10.82 31.03
C ALA A 89 9.28 9.90 29.81
N ARG A 90 10.20 10.25 28.90
CA ARG A 90 10.58 9.45 27.74
C ARG A 90 11.96 8.83 27.95
N TYR A 91 12.00 7.51 28.02
CA TYR A 91 13.25 6.76 28.11
C TYR A 91 13.82 6.47 26.71
N VAL A 92 15.05 6.92 26.45
CA VAL A 92 15.76 6.65 25.20
C VAL A 92 17.09 5.96 25.50
N PRO A 93 17.19 4.63 25.34
CA PRO A 93 18.42 3.90 25.62
C PRO A 93 19.57 4.32 24.70
N ASP A 94 20.77 3.83 24.99
CA ASP A 94 21.90 3.98 24.07
C ASP A 94 21.69 3.11 22.83
N VAL A 95 21.41 3.79 21.72
CA VAL A 95 21.21 3.16 20.41
C VAL A 95 22.54 3.14 19.67
N PHE A 96 22.87 1.97 19.10
CA PHE A 96 24.04 1.76 18.26
C PHE A 96 23.63 1.11 16.95
N PHE A 97 24.38 1.40 15.89
CA PHE A 97 24.22 0.72 14.60
C PHE A 97 25.57 0.15 14.14
N SER A 98 25.52 -0.96 13.40
CA SER A 98 26.68 -1.61 12.80
C SER A 98 26.74 -1.27 11.31
N TYR A 99 27.94 -0.99 10.80
CA TYR A 99 28.18 -0.84 9.37
C TYR A 99 29.47 -1.55 8.95
N LYS A 100 29.58 -1.90 7.67
CA LYS A 100 30.84 -2.40 7.11
C LYS A 100 31.64 -1.23 6.56
N ASN A 101 32.89 -1.09 6.99
CA ASN A 101 33.79 -0.06 6.48
C ASN A 101 34.38 -0.45 5.11
N GLU A 102 35.23 0.41 4.56
CA GLU A 102 35.92 0.22 3.26
C GLU A 102 36.77 -1.06 3.19
N TYR A 103 37.14 -1.62 4.35
CA TYR A 103 37.91 -2.86 4.47
C TYR A 103 37.02 -4.10 4.71
N GLY A 104 35.69 -3.95 4.68
CA GLY A 104 34.73 -5.01 4.93
C GLY A 104 34.58 -5.41 6.40
N LEU A 105 35.20 -4.67 7.33
CA LEU A 105 35.13 -4.93 8.77
C LEU A 105 33.85 -4.32 9.36
N GLU A 106 33.20 -5.06 10.26
CA GLU A 106 32.03 -4.58 10.99
C GLU A 106 32.45 -3.61 12.11
N VAL A 107 31.90 -2.41 12.09
CA VAL A 107 32.15 -1.34 13.06
C VAL A 107 30.83 -0.95 13.71
N LYS A 108 30.81 -0.90 15.04
CA LYS A 108 29.68 -0.43 15.84
C LYS A 108 29.84 1.05 16.18
N LYS A 109 28.84 1.88 15.88
CA LYS A 109 28.85 3.34 16.14
C LYS A 109 27.62 3.75 16.93
N SER A 110 27.77 4.77 17.79
CA SER A 110 26.62 5.40 18.46
C SER A 110 25.69 6.05 17.43
N ALA A 111 24.38 5.83 17.60
CA ALA A 111 23.34 6.43 16.77
C ALA A 111 22.91 7.82 17.28
N LYS A 112 23.39 8.24 18.45
CA LYS A 112 23.17 9.59 18.98
C LYS A 112 24.19 10.57 18.34
N PRO A 113 23.78 11.80 17.95
CA PRO A 113 22.40 12.32 17.99
C PRO A 113 21.56 11.89 16.77
N CYS A 114 22.20 11.36 15.72
CA CYS A 114 21.54 10.98 14.49
C CYS A 114 22.26 9.84 13.76
N PHE A 115 21.52 9.10 12.92
CA PHE A 115 22.05 7.99 12.13
C PHE A 115 21.31 7.88 10.77
N PRO A 116 21.88 7.18 9.77
CA PRO A 116 21.28 7.09 8.44
C PRO A 116 19.97 6.31 8.43
N VAL A 117 18.98 6.79 7.68
CA VAL A 117 17.64 6.17 7.58
C VAL A 117 17.64 4.80 6.90
N GLU A 118 18.63 4.52 6.05
CA GLU A 118 18.76 3.27 5.31
C GLU A 118 18.82 2.02 6.21
N TYR A 119 19.35 2.15 7.44
CA TYR A 119 19.40 1.05 8.41
C TYR A 119 18.01 0.68 8.97
N LEU A 120 16.99 1.50 8.71
CA LEU A 120 15.60 1.26 9.10
C LEU A 120 14.76 0.65 7.97
N LEU A 121 15.33 0.48 6.78
CA LEU A 121 14.62 0.08 5.58
C LEU A 121 15.17 -1.24 5.03
N VAL A 122 14.28 -2.01 4.41
CA VAL A 122 14.59 -3.24 3.70
C VAL A 122 14.12 -3.08 2.26
N ASN A 123 14.99 -3.38 1.30
CA ASN A 123 14.66 -3.35 -0.12
C ASN A 123 13.83 -4.57 -0.51
N VAL A 124 12.78 -4.35 -1.29
CA VAL A 124 11.92 -5.40 -1.85
C VAL A 124 12.04 -5.39 -3.36
N THR A 125 12.18 -6.57 -3.96
CA THR A 125 12.19 -6.71 -5.41
C THR A 125 10.77 -6.55 -5.96
N HIS A 126 10.66 -5.98 -7.15
CA HIS A 126 9.39 -5.80 -7.83
C HIS A 126 9.50 -6.28 -9.27
N GLY A 127 8.35 -6.50 -9.92
CA GLY A 127 8.29 -6.92 -11.32
C GLY A 127 6.90 -7.30 -11.74
N PHE A 128 6.73 -7.53 -13.05
CA PHE A 128 5.48 -7.99 -13.64
C PHE A 128 5.59 -9.45 -14.07
N PRO A 129 4.50 -10.24 -13.95
CA PRO A 129 4.49 -11.62 -14.43
C PRO A 129 4.66 -11.65 -15.97
N GLN A 130 5.42 -12.62 -16.47
CA GLN A 130 5.65 -12.81 -17.91
C GLN A 130 4.34 -13.04 -18.69
N THR A 131 3.44 -13.84 -18.11
CA THR A 131 2.09 -14.07 -18.64
C THR A 131 1.08 -13.51 -17.64
N PRO A 132 0.57 -12.28 -17.84
CA PRO A 132 -0.31 -11.63 -16.88
C PRO A 132 -1.70 -12.29 -16.86
N ALA A 133 -2.13 -12.74 -15.69
CA ALA A 133 -3.49 -13.23 -15.42
C ALA A 133 -4.13 -12.42 -14.28
N PRO A 134 -4.47 -11.13 -14.51
CA PRO A 134 -4.96 -10.26 -13.46
C PRO A 134 -6.36 -10.65 -13.00
N LEU A 135 -6.65 -10.41 -11.72
CA LEU A 135 -7.97 -10.67 -11.13
C LEU A 135 -9.05 -9.76 -11.74
N PHE A 136 -8.73 -8.48 -11.91
CA PHE A 136 -9.56 -7.49 -12.60
C PHE A 136 -9.03 -7.28 -14.02
N ARG A 137 -9.92 -7.36 -15.01
CA ARG A 137 -9.58 -7.33 -16.45
C ARG A 137 -9.93 -5.99 -17.10
N SER A 138 -10.50 -5.07 -16.34
CA SER A 138 -10.89 -3.73 -16.75
C SER A 138 -10.34 -2.71 -15.76
N ALA A 139 -10.02 -1.54 -16.30
CA ALA A 139 -9.69 -0.29 -15.60
C ALA A 139 -10.41 0.88 -16.31
N ALA A 140 -11.64 0.61 -16.78
CA ALA A 140 -12.43 1.53 -17.59
C ALA A 140 -13.41 2.34 -16.74
N PHE A 141 -13.67 1.91 -15.51
CA PHE A 141 -14.49 2.66 -14.58
C PHE A 141 -13.68 3.78 -13.91
N SER A 142 -14.33 4.91 -13.66
CA SER A 142 -13.71 6.08 -13.01
C SER A 142 -13.18 5.74 -11.61
N ILE A 143 -11.99 6.20 -11.29
CA ILE A 143 -11.32 5.95 -10.00
C ILE A 143 -11.88 6.88 -8.92
N GLU A 144 -12.14 6.34 -7.73
CA GLU A 144 -12.67 7.10 -6.59
C GLU A 144 -11.72 8.21 -6.12
N ASN A 145 -12.27 9.20 -5.40
CA ASN A 145 -11.53 10.32 -4.81
C ASN A 145 -10.77 11.21 -5.82
N ARG A 146 -11.30 11.36 -7.03
CA ARG A 146 -10.76 12.25 -8.09
C ARG A 146 -11.75 13.33 -8.58
N PRO A 147 -12.43 14.06 -7.67
CA PRO A 147 -13.44 15.03 -8.06
C PRO A 147 -12.87 16.08 -9.02
N GLY A 148 -13.59 16.35 -10.11
CA GLY A 148 -13.19 17.31 -11.13
C GLY A 148 -12.22 16.77 -12.19
N LEU A 149 -11.72 15.54 -12.05
CA LEU A 149 -11.04 14.79 -13.12
C LEU A 149 -11.93 13.63 -13.60
N GLU A 150 -12.44 12.85 -12.65
CA GLU A 150 -13.28 11.69 -12.89
C GLU A 150 -14.38 11.62 -11.82
N ASP A 151 -15.65 11.56 -12.22
CA ASP A 151 -16.79 11.50 -11.30
C ASP A 151 -17.52 10.15 -11.42
N GLN A 152 -17.75 9.50 -10.27
CA GLN A 152 -18.52 8.27 -10.18
C GLN A 152 -20.00 8.60 -9.96
N THR A 153 -20.85 8.27 -10.94
CA THR A 153 -22.31 8.46 -10.83
C THR A 153 -23.07 7.22 -11.28
N VAL A 154 -24.26 7.04 -10.70
CA VAL A 154 -25.17 5.96 -11.09
C VAL A 154 -25.61 6.15 -12.54
N ASP A 155 -25.87 7.39 -12.97
CA ASP A 155 -26.27 7.71 -14.34
C ASP A 155 -25.22 7.27 -15.38
N ASN A 156 -23.95 7.58 -15.14
CA ASN A 156 -22.85 7.16 -16.04
C ASN A 156 -22.71 5.63 -16.09
N THR A 157 -22.90 4.98 -14.93
CA THR A 157 -22.87 3.52 -14.83
C THR A 157 -24.00 2.88 -15.63
N MET A 158 -25.23 3.39 -15.48
CA MET A 158 -26.41 2.90 -16.19
C MET A 158 -26.34 3.18 -17.69
N ALA A 159 -25.86 4.36 -18.09
CA ALA A 159 -25.61 4.69 -19.48
C ALA A 159 -24.60 3.72 -20.13
N THR A 160 -23.55 3.36 -19.40
CA THR A 160 -22.55 2.38 -19.88
C THR A 160 -23.15 0.98 -19.99
N LEU A 161 -23.94 0.54 -19.01
CA LEU A 161 -24.64 -0.74 -19.06
C LEU A 161 -25.62 -0.84 -20.24
N ASN A 162 -26.36 0.23 -20.52
CA ASN A 162 -27.26 0.31 -21.67
C ASN A 162 -26.50 0.26 -22.99
N ARG A 163 -25.36 0.97 -23.09
CA ARG A 163 -24.48 0.91 -24.28
C ARG A 163 -23.91 -0.49 -24.52
N LEU A 164 -23.68 -1.25 -23.46
CA LEU A 164 -23.25 -2.65 -23.52
C LEU A 164 -24.43 -3.63 -23.72
N GLU A 165 -25.64 -3.12 -23.93
CA GLU A 165 -26.86 -3.90 -24.13
C GLU A 165 -27.14 -4.91 -23.00
N ALA A 166 -26.63 -4.65 -21.79
CA ALA A 166 -26.68 -5.58 -20.67
C ALA A 166 -28.10 -6.10 -20.34
N PRO A 167 -29.16 -5.26 -20.33
CA PRO A 167 -30.52 -5.70 -20.04
C PRO A 167 -31.12 -6.66 -21.08
N SER A 168 -30.64 -6.60 -22.33
CA SER A 168 -31.17 -7.38 -23.46
C SER A 168 -30.40 -8.67 -23.76
N LEU A 169 -29.35 -8.98 -23.00
CA LEU A 169 -28.54 -10.17 -23.25
C LEU A 169 -29.27 -11.45 -22.78
N PRO A 170 -29.47 -12.45 -23.66
CA PRO A 170 -30.15 -13.69 -23.30
C PRO A 170 -29.27 -14.56 -22.39
N ALA A 171 -29.90 -15.20 -21.40
CA ALA A 171 -29.24 -16.20 -20.57
C ALA A 171 -28.87 -17.45 -21.40
N GLY A 172 -27.61 -17.88 -21.33
CA GLY A 172 -27.19 -19.20 -21.84
C GLY A 172 -26.35 -19.24 -23.12
N SER A 173 -26.28 -18.17 -23.93
CA SER A 173 -25.35 -18.11 -25.07
C SER A 173 -24.08 -17.33 -24.73
N GLU A 174 -22.92 -17.86 -25.09
CA GLU A 174 -21.65 -17.12 -25.02
C GLU A 174 -21.53 -16.27 -26.30
N SER A 175 -21.90 -15.00 -26.21
CA SER A 175 -21.73 -14.02 -27.28
C SER A 175 -20.54 -13.10 -27.00
N TYR A 176 -19.98 -12.49 -28.04
CA TYR A 176 -18.90 -11.50 -27.87
C TYR A 176 -19.34 -10.35 -26.94
N LYS A 177 -20.61 -9.91 -27.04
CA LYS A 177 -21.18 -8.87 -26.16
C LYS A 177 -21.19 -9.28 -24.70
N LYS A 178 -21.48 -10.56 -24.41
CA LYS A 178 -21.42 -11.10 -23.05
C LYS A 178 -19.99 -11.14 -22.52
N LEU A 179 -19.01 -11.43 -23.38
CA LEU A 179 -17.59 -11.38 -23.00
C LEU A 179 -17.12 -9.94 -22.73
N GLU A 180 -17.55 -8.97 -23.54
CA GLU A 180 -17.25 -7.55 -23.34
C GLU A 180 -17.88 -7.02 -22.05
N LEU A 181 -19.17 -7.29 -21.81
CA LEU A 181 -19.83 -6.97 -20.56
C LEU A 181 -19.12 -7.64 -19.37
N ALA A 182 -18.75 -8.90 -19.52
CA ALA A 182 -17.99 -9.62 -18.51
C ALA A 182 -16.63 -8.97 -18.22
N LYS A 183 -15.93 -8.47 -19.23
CA LYS A 183 -14.66 -7.76 -19.06
C LYS A 183 -14.88 -6.44 -18.32
N TRP A 184 -15.88 -5.64 -18.72
CA TRP A 184 -16.19 -4.36 -18.10
C TRP A 184 -16.63 -4.48 -16.64
N LEU A 185 -17.48 -5.47 -16.31
CA LEU A 185 -17.86 -5.78 -14.93
C LEU A 185 -16.70 -6.31 -14.07
N SER A 186 -15.55 -6.62 -14.67
CA SER A 186 -14.36 -7.11 -13.98
C SER A 186 -13.43 -5.95 -13.62
N ASP A 187 -13.97 -4.95 -12.91
CA ASP A 187 -13.29 -3.71 -12.54
C ASP A 187 -13.43 -3.46 -11.03
N TRP A 188 -12.32 -3.20 -10.33
CA TRP A 188 -12.33 -3.01 -8.87
C TRP A 188 -13.11 -1.76 -8.45
N HIS A 189 -12.90 -0.64 -9.17
CA HIS A 189 -13.48 0.65 -8.82
C HIS A 189 -15.00 0.63 -9.00
N LEU A 190 -15.48 -0.09 -10.02
CA LEU A 190 -16.90 -0.36 -10.18
C LEU A 190 -17.48 -1.10 -8.98
N VAL A 191 -16.85 -2.20 -8.55
CA VAL A 191 -17.42 -2.98 -7.43
C VAL A 191 -17.40 -2.20 -6.12
N ALA A 192 -16.33 -1.46 -5.85
CA ALA A 192 -16.26 -0.56 -4.70
C ALA A 192 -17.37 0.52 -4.76
N PHE A 193 -17.59 1.12 -5.93
CA PHE A 193 -18.66 2.09 -6.12
C PHE A 193 -20.05 1.47 -5.89
N LEU A 194 -20.34 0.28 -6.43
CA LEU A 194 -21.64 -0.38 -6.28
C LEU A 194 -21.99 -0.62 -4.81
N GLU A 195 -21.02 -0.97 -3.96
CA GLU A 195 -21.22 -1.10 -2.52
C GLU A 195 -21.67 0.22 -1.88
N THR A 196 -21.12 1.37 -2.32
CA THR A 196 -21.52 2.69 -1.81
C THR A 196 -22.94 3.11 -2.22
N THR A 197 -23.46 2.59 -3.35
CA THR A 197 -24.80 2.95 -3.85
C THR A 197 -25.94 2.34 -3.04
N GLN A 198 -25.67 1.30 -2.23
CA GLN A 198 -26.68 0.52 -1.49
C GLN A 198 -27.79 -0.10 -2.37
N LEU A 199 -27.59 -0.15 -3.69
CA LEU A 199 -28.54 -0.76 -4.63
C LEU A 199 -28.41 -2.29 -4.69
N PHE A 200 -27.30 -2.84 -4.22
CA PHE A 200 -26.98 -4.26 -4.25
C PHE A 200 -26.84 -4.81 -2.83
N SER A 201 -27.29 -6.05 -2.63
CA SER A 201 -27.04 -6.74 -1.37
C SER A 201 -25.56 -7.13 -1.25
N VAL A 202 -25.07 -7.28 -0.02
CA VAL A 202 -23.70 -7.74 0.24
C VAL A 202 -23.44 -9.12 -0.40
N ASP A 203 -24.46 -9.98 -0.48
CA ASP A 203 -24.33 -11.30 -1.08
C ASP A 203 -24.24 -11.24 -2.61
N ASP A 204 -24.95 -10.31 -3.25
CA ASP A 204 -24.82 -10.06 -4.70
C ASP A 204 -23.43 -9.54 -5.07
N ILE A 205 -22.88 -8.62 -4.26
CA ILE A 205 -21.52 -8.11 -4.43
C ILE A 205 -20.48 -9.23 -4.24
N LYS A 206 -20.64 -10.08 -3.23
CA LYS A 206 -19.78 -11.27 -3.04
C LYS A 206 -19.88 -12.23 -4.21
N LEU A 207 -21.08 -12.45 -4.76
CA LEU A 207 -21.28 -13.29 -5.93
C LEU A 207 -20.56 -12.70 -7.15
N LEU A 208 -20.71 -11.41 -7.40
CA LEU A 208 -20.02 -10.69 -8.47
C LEU A 208 -18.50 -10.88 -8.39
N MET A 209 -17.92 -10.71 -7.18
CA MET A 209 -16.48 -10.92 -6.96
C MET A 209 -16.05 -12.38 -7.18
N ARG A 210 -16.84 -13.35 -6.69
CA ARG A 210 -16.52 -14.79 -6.82
C ARG A 210 -16.58 -15.29 -8.26
N THR A 211 -17.60 -14.87 -9.02
CA THR A 211 -17.76 -15.27 -10.43
C THR A 211 -16.57 -14.80 -11.28
N ARG A 212 -15.86 -13.76 -10.85
CA ARG A 212 -14.64 -13.26 -11.50
C ARG A 212 -13.39 -14.00 -11.05
N ALA A 213 -13.22 -14.21 -9.74
CA ALA A 213 -12.09 -14.95 -9.19
C ALA A 213 -12.04 -16.44 -9.61
N GLY A 214 -13.19 -17.05 -9.87
CA GLY A 214 -13.33 -18.48 -10.18
C GLY A 214 -13.10 -18.89 -11.65
N ARG A 215 -12.96 -17.94 -12.59
CA ARG A 215 -12.71 -18.25 -14.02
C ARG A 215 -11.20 -18.31 -14.28
N ARG A 216 -10.53 -19.30 -13.69
CA ARG A 216 -9.20 -19.77 -14.14
C ARG A 216 -9.42 -20.57 -15.42
N SER A 217 -9.11 -19.98 -16.58
CA SER A 217 -8.89 -20.74 -17.83
C SER A 217 -7.50 -21.34 -17.81
#